data_AF-A0A3A6NSP2-F1
#
_entry.id   AF-A0A3A6NSP2-F1
#
_cell.length_a   1.000
_cell.length_b   1.000
_cell.length_c   1.000
_cell.angle_alpha   90.00
_cell.angle_beta   90.00
_cell.angle_gamma   90.00
#
_symmetry.space_group_name_H-M   'P 1'
#
loop_
_entity.id
_entity.type
_entity.pdbx_description
1 polymer ?
#
loop_
_entity_poly.entity_id
_entity_poly.type
_entity_poly.pdbx_seq_one_letter_code
_entity_poly.pdbx_strand_id
1 'polypeptide(L)'
;MPTALKTERITILGTPDFKNFLTREAKKEGVSLSELVRHRCEKKPSTSEDDELLMAMVDEIKAATSRAKISLEKGLNDAEKVLAEIRGAAT
;
A
#
# COMPACT_ATOMS: atom_id res chain seq x y z
N MET A 1 23.62 -11.49 13.18
CA MET A 1 24.32 -12.28 12.13
C MET A 1 25.13 -11.30 11.30
N PRO A 2 26.46 -11.43 11.18
CA PRO A 2 27.23 -10.53 10.33
C PRO A 2 26.74 -10.70 8.88
N THR A 3 26.38 -9.60 8.23
CA THR A 3 25.92 -9.58 6.84
C THR A 3 27.07 -10.04 5.94
N ALA A 4 27.11 -11.32 5.60
CA ALA A 4 28.12 -11.84 4.68
C ALA A 4 28.04 -11.05 3.36
N LEU A 5 29.15 -10.43 2.96
CA LEU A 5 29.23 -9.71 1.69
C LEU A 5 28.91 -10.68 0.56
N LYS A 6 27.95 -10.32 -0.30
CA LYS A 6 27.51 -11.16 -1.42
C LYS A 6 28.57 -11.11 -2.53
N THR A 7 29.58 -11.99 -2.45
CA THR A 7 30.80 -11.98 -3.29
C THR A 7 30.71 -12.88 -4.52
N GLU A 8 29.76 -13.81 -4.58
CA GLU A 8 29.63 -14.74 -5.71
C GLU A 8 28.91 -14.11 -6.92
N ARG A 9 29.37 -14.46 -8.13
CA ARG A 9 28.81 -13.97 -9.40
C ARG A 9 27.88 -15.02 -10.00
N ILE A 10 26.66 -14.60 -10.30
CA ILE A 10 25.67 -15.41 -11.03
C ILE A 10 25.63 -14.92 -12.48
N THR A 11 25.82 -15.82 -13.43
CA THR A 11 25.69 -15.53 -14.87
C THR A 11 24.34 -16.06 -15.36
N ILE A 12 23.52 -15.19 -15.94
CA ILE A 12 22.22 -15.54 -16.51
C ILE A 12 22.26 -15.27 -18.00
N LEU A 13 21.98 -16.30 -18.79
CA LEU A 13 21.75 -16.15 -20.23
C LEU A 13 20.29 -15.73 -20.43
N GLY A 14 20.08 -14.64 -21.15
CA GLY A 14 18.75 -14.10 -21.43
C GLY A 14 18.70 -13.43 -22.79
N THR A 15 17.50 -13.20 -23.30
CA THR A 15 17.30 -12.46 -24.55
C THR A 15 17.57 -10.96 -24.35
N PRO A 16 17.86 -10.20 -25.43
CA PRO A 16 18.01 -8.76 -25.35
C PRO A 16 16.78 -8.08 -24.72
N ASP A 17 15.59 -8.55 -25.07
CA ASP A 17 14.32 -8.03 -24.54
C ASP A 17 14.18 -8.28 -23.04
N PHE A 18 14.61 -9.46 -22.58
CA PHE A 18 14.59 -9.78 -21.16
C PHE A 18 15.54 -8.88 -20.35
N LYS A 19 16.73 -8.59 -20.90
CA LYS A 19 17.66 -7.63 -20.28
C LYS A 19 17.06 -6.22 -20.21
N ASN A 20 16.43 -5.77 -21.29
CA ASN A 20 15.78 -4.46 -21.34
C ASN A 20 14.61 -4.37 -20.34
N PHE A 21 13.83 -5.44 -20.23
CA PHE A 21 12.77 -5.56 -19.25
C PHE A 21 13.30 -5.40 -17.81
N LEU A 22 14.30 -6.20 -17.42
CA LEU A 22 14.85 -6.13 -16.07
C LEU A 22 15.49 -4.76 -15.76
N THR A 23 16.14 -4.16 -16.75
CA THR A 23 16.75 -2.82 -16.61
C THR A 23 15.68 -1.75 -16.36
N ARG A 24 14.55 -1.83 -17.07
CA ARG A 24 13.42 -0.92 -16.89
C ARG A 24 12.78 -1.09 -15.51
N GLU A 25 12.60 -2.33 -15.07
CA GLU A 25 12.03 -2.63 -13.75
C GLU A 25 12.94 -2.13 -12.62
N ALA A 26 14.26 -2.35 -12.72
CA ALA A 26 15.23 -1.86 -11.76
C ALA A 26 15.20 -0.32 -11.66
N LYS A 27 15.06 0.37 -12.80
CA LYS A 27 14.92 1.83 -12.85
C LYS A 27 13.63 2.33 -12.20
N LYS A 28 12.51 1.61 -12.34
CA LYS A 28 11.23 1.96 -11.70
C LYS A 28 11.32 1.87 -10.18
N GLU A 29 11.97 0.82 -9.68
CA GLU A 29 12.12 0.57 -8.24
C GLU A 29 13.30 1.36 -7.63
N GLY A 30 14.12 2.03 -8.45
CA GLY A 30 15.26 2.85 -7.99
C GLY A 30 16.46 2.04 -7.48
N VAL A 31 16.51 0.75 -7.77
CA VAL A 31 17.53 -0.19 -7.27
C VAL A 31 18.43 -0.72 -8.39
N SER A 32 19.55 -1.35 -8.02
CA SER A 32 20.40 -2.01 -9.00
C SER A 32 19.75 -3.29 -9.57
N LEU A 33 20.13 -3.70 -10.77
CA LEU A 33 19.63 -4.95 -11.38
C LEU A 33 19.87 -6.17 -10.49
N SER A 34 21.05 -6.27 -9.88
CA SER A 34 21.41 -7.37 -8.99
C SER A 34 20.60 -7.36 -7.69
N GLU A 35 20.25 -6.17 -7.21
CA GLU A 35 19.40 -5.99 -6.02
C GLU A 35 17.94 -6.32 -6.32
N LEU A 36 17.43 -5.91 -7.48
CA LEU A 36 16.10 -6.32 -7.97
C LEU A 36 15.99 -7.86 -8.03
N VAL A 37 16.97 -8.52 -8.64
CA VAL A 37 17.00 -9.99 -8.76
C VAL A 37 17.04 -10.63 -7.37
N ARG A 38 17.88 -10.13 -6.46
CA ARG A 38 17.93 -10.62 -5.08
C ARG A 38 16.61 -10.42 -4.36
N HIS A 39 15.99 -9.25 -4.44
CA HIS A 39 14.68 -9.02 -3.83
C HIS A 39 13.64 -10.02 -4.32
N ARG A 40 13.58 -10.28 -5.64
CA ARG A 40 12.58 -11.19 -6.21
C ARG A 40 12.90 -12.67 -5.98
N CYS A 41 14.16 -13.05 -5.81
CA CYS A 41 14.57 -14.44 -5.58
C CYS A 41 14.70 -14.80 -4.09
N GLU A 42 15.12 -13.86 -3.24
CA GLU A 42 15.27 -14.05 -1.78
C GLU A 42 13.95 -13.79 -1.06
N LYS A 43 13.14 -12.82 -1.50
CA LYS A 43 11.73 -12.76 -1.08
C LYS A 43 10.96 -13.76 -1.92
N LYS A 44 10.88 -15.00 -1.44
CA LYS A 44 9.77 -15.87 -1.80
C LYS A 44 8.48 -15.05 -1.53
N PRO A 45 7.48 -15.01 -2.43
CA PRO A 45 6.18 -14.49 -2.06
C PRO A 45 5.56 -15.50 -1.10
N SER A 46 6.04 -15.54 0.14
CA SER A 46 5.13 -15.79 1.23
C SER A 46 4.26 -14.55 1.26
N THR A 47 2.95 -14.71 1.02
CA THR A 47 2.00 -13.96 1.85
C THR A 47 2.49 -14.15 3.27
N SER A 48 3.25 -13.18 3.76
CA SER A 48 3.80 -13.24 5.09
C SER A 48 2.64 -12.95 6.04
N GLU A 49 2.69 -13.48 7.26
CA GLU A 49 1.72 -13.13 8.29
C GLU A 49 1.61 -11.59 8.45
N ASP A 50 2.70 -10.87 8.19
CA ASP A 50 2.75 -9.41 8.14
C ASP A 50 1.90 -8.81 7.01
N ASP A 51 1.88 -9.42 5.82
CA ASP A 51 1.06 -8.95 4.69
C ASP A 51 -0.44 -9.20 4.95
N GLU A 52 -0.78 -10.33 5.57
CA GLU A 52 -2.15 -10.65 5.98
C GLU A 52 -2.64 -9.70 7.09
N LEU A 53 -1.78 -9.43 8.07
CA LEU A 53 -2.04 -8.46 9.14
C LEU A 53 -2.21 -7.04 8.56
N LEU A 54 -1.34 -6.64 7.63
CA LEU A 54 -1.42 -5.34 6.98
C LEU A 54 -2.74 -5.19 6.19
N MET A 55 -3.16 -6.23 5.47
CA MET A 55 -4.45 -6.26 4.78
C MET A 55 -5.63 -6.12 5.75
N ALA A 56 -5.61 -6.85 6.87
CA ALA A 56 -6.65 -6.73 7.89
C ALA A 56 -6.71 -5.32 8.49
N MET A 57 -5.57 -4.67 8.73
CA MET A 57 -5.50 -3.29 9.20
C MET A 57 -6.08 -2.30 8.18
N VAL A 58 -5.76 -2.48 6.89
CA VAL A 58 -6.30 -1.65 5.81
C VAL A 58 -7.82 -1.75 5.75
N ASP A 59 -8.38 -2.95 5.90
CA ASP A 59 -9.82 -3.17 5.87
C ASP A 59 -10.53 -2.57 7.09
N GLU A 60 -9.95 -2.69 8.29
CA GLU A 60 -10.50 -2.02 9.48
C GLU A 60 -10.46 -0.50 9.35
N ILE A 61 -9.37 0.08 8.81
CA ILE A 61 -9.27 1.52 8.56
C ILE A 61 -10.36 1.99 7.58
N LYS A 62 -10.60 1.24 6.50
CA LYS A 62 -11.68 1.55 5.55
C LYS A 62 -13.05 1.51 6.24
N ALA A 63 -13.31 0.47 7.03
CA ALA A 63 -14.56 0.33 7.76
C ALA A 63 -14.76 1.48 8.77
N ALA A 64 -13.73 1.81 9.55
CA ALA A 64 -13.76 2.92 10.50
C ALA A 64 -13.99 4.27 9.81
N THR A 65 -13.32 4.51 8.67
CA THR A 65 -13.49 5.73 7.88
C THR A 65 -14.91 5.85 7.34
N SER A 66 -15.49 4.75 6.85
CA SER A 66 -16.88 4.71 6.39
C SER A 66 -17.86 5.04 7.52
N ARG A 67 -17.68 4.43 8.69
CA ARG A 67 -18.50 4.74 9.88
C ARG A 67 -18.39 6.20 10.28
N ALA A 68 -17.18 6.75 10.34
CA ALA A 68 -16.94 8.14 10.68
C ALA A 68 -17.63 9.11 9.70
N LYS A 69 -17.56 8.81 8.39
CA LYS A 69 -18.25 9.59 7.36
C LYS A 69 -19.77 9.60 7.57
N ILE A 70 -20.37 8.44 7.79
CA ILE A 70 -21.82 8.32 8.03
C ILE A 70 -22.23 9.10 9.29
N SER A 71 -21.47 8.98 10.38
CA SER A 71 -21.74 9.72 11.61
C SER A 71 -21.65 11.23 11.43
N LEU A 72 -20.67 11.71 10.66
CA LEU A 72 -20.50 13.13 10.35
C LEU A 72 -21.65 13.68 9.51
N GLU A 73 -22.03 12.97 8.44
CA GLU A 73 -23.16 13.36 7.58
C GLU A 73 -24.47 13.42 8.37
N LYS A 74 -24.70 12.43 9.25
CA LYS A 74 -25.86 12.46 10.15
C LYS A 74 -25.83 13.66 11.08
N GLY A 75 -24.69 13.92 11.74
CA GLY A 75 -24.55 15.05 12.65
C GLY A 75 -24.77 16.40 11.95
N LEU A 76 -24.30 16.55 10.72
CA LEU A 76 -24.52 17.75 9.91
C LEU A 76 -26.01 17.93 9.58
N ASN A 77 -26.68 16.87 9.13
CA ASN A 77 -28.11 16.91 8.82
C ASN A 77 -28.96 17.23 10.06
N ASP A 78 -28.61 16.66 11.22
CA ASP A 78 -29.32 16.92 12.47
C ASP A 78 -29.10 18.39 12.92
N ALA A 79 -27.89 18.93 12.78
CA ALA A 79 -27.60 20.34 13.05
C ALA A 79 -28.36 21.29 12.10
N GLU A 80 -28.45 20.96 10.81
CA GLU A 80 -29.22 21.74 9.83
C GLU A 80 -30.71 21.75 10.16
N LYS A 81 -31.29 20.62 10.59
CA LYS A 81 -32.68 20.56 11.04
C LYS A 81 -32.94 21.47 12.23
N VAL A 82 -32.08 21.41 13.25
CA VAL A 82 -32.19 22.28 14.44
C VAL A 82 -32.07 23.75 14.05
N LEU A 83 -31.15 24.11 13.16
CA LEU A 83 -31.03 25.48 12.64
C LEU A 83 -32.29 25.92 11.89
N ALA A 84 -32.92 25.04 11.11
CA ALA A 84 -34.17 25.33 10.41
C ALA A 84 -35.33 25.56 11.40
N GLU A 85 -35.45 24.72 12.43
CA GLU A 85 -36.44 24.88 13.50
C GLU A 85 -36.28 26.22 14.24
N ILE A 86 -35.05 26.58 14.63
CA ILE A 86 -34.76 27.85 15.29
C ILE A 86 -35.16 29.04 14.40
N ARG A 87 -34.83 28.97 13.10
CA ARG A 87 -35.16 30.03 12.14
C ARG A 87 -36.66 30.15 11.88
N GLY A 88 -37.37 29.03 11.81
CA GLY A 88 -38.83 29.01 11.63
C GLY A 88 -39.62 29.42 12.87
N ALA A 89 -39.06 29.22 14.07
CA ALA A 89 -39.67 29.69 15.32
C ALA A 89 -39.44 31.18 15.61
N ALA A 90 -38.51 31.82 14.89
CA ALA A 90 -38.18 33.24 15.03
C ALA A 90 -38.98 34.18 14.11
N THR A 91 -39.87 33.63 13.28
CA THR A 91 -40.85 34.35 12.44
C THR A 91 -42.25 34.22 13.00
#